data_AF-A0A0H3PD14-F1
#
_entry.id   AF-A0A0H3PD14-F1
#
_cell.length_a   1.000
_cell.length_b   1.000
_cell.length_c   1.000
_cell.angle_alpha   90.00
_cell.angle_beta   90.00
_cell.angle_gamma   90.00
#
_symmetry.space_group_name_H-M   'P 1'
#
loop_
_entity.id
_entity.type
_entity.pdbx_description
1 polymer ?
#
loop_
_entity_poly.entity_id
_entity_poly.type
_entity_poly.pdbx_seq_one_letter_code
_entity_poly.pdbx_strand_id
1 'polypeptide(L)'
;MSEYKLNPPTVSSYTENMMLKVLFEHKGFSEVFRESSWRSDEIASAFGLPEELENDKNLRTVARRLLKERYKKLQKSTALLPELWKQAYENLATLAEFLQLNPVEQELLRFAMHLRSEGAMRDLFGYLPKSDLQRTGEIMADLLKQPKNQILSALKKGSKLDAYGLIDRDYRPDSVHDYLDWGETLDFDEFVTQPLNENVLLKSCTEVAQVPSLQLDDFAHIAGMKEMMLTYFAKGTKTSSERCESFNLWCARHW
;
A
#
# COMPACT_ATOMS: atom_id res chain seq x y z
N MET A 1 -22.47 31.21 -20.17
CA MET A 1 -21.22 30.42 -20.14
C MET A 1 -20.60 30.68 -18.79
N SER A 2 -20.41 29.68 -17.94
CA SER A 2 -19.83 29.92 -16.61
C SER A 2 -18.34 30.25 -16.79
N GLU A 3 -17.91 31.42 -16.32
CA GLU A 3 -16.56 31.99 -16.46
C GLU A 3 -15.47 31.18 -15.74
N TYR A 4 -15.85 30.24 -14.88
CA TYR A 4 -14.90 29.45 -14.09
C TYR A 4 -14.11 28.45 -14.92
N LYS A 5 -12.81 28.43 -14.68
CA LYS A 5 -11.86 27.41 -15.14
C LYS A 5 -11.20 26.79 -13.91
N LEU A 6 -10.94 25.49 -13.97
CA LEU A 6 -10.20 24.82 -12.90
C LEU A 6 -8.72 25.19 -12.96
N ASN A 7 -8.15 25.45 -11.79
CA ASN A 7 -6.70 25.51 -11.55
C ASN A 7 -6.08 24.12 -11.71
N PRO A 8 -4.75 24.00 -11.91
CA PRO A 8 -4.09 22.71 -11.83
C PRO A 8 -4.45 21.97 -10.54
N PRO A 9 -4.62 20.64 -10.57
CA PRO A 9 -4.82 19.87 -9.34
C PRO A 9 -3.59 20.01 -8.43
N THR A 10 -3.82 20.00 -7.12
CA THR A 10 -2.73 20.01 -6.12
C THR A 10 -2.32 18.60 -5.68
N VAL A 11 -3.06 17.59 -6.15
CA VAL A 11 -2.80 16.16 -5.92
C VAL A 11 -2.23 15.50 -7.18
N SER A 12 -1.62 14.34 -6.99
CA SER A 12 -1.11 13.48 -8.06
C SER A 12 -2.24 13.03 -8.99
N SER A 13 -1.88 12.70 -10.24
CA SER A 13 -2.86 12.21 -11.22
C SER A 13 -3.53 10.90 -10.79
N TYR A 14 -2.85 10.07 -10.01
CA TYR A 14 -3.42 8.85 -9.46
C TYR A 14 -4.56 9.20 -8.48
N THR A 15 -4.26 10.05 -7.51
CA THR A 15 -5.17 10.47 -6.45
C THR A 15 -6.33 11.26 -7.03
N GLU A 16 -6.08 12.20 -7.94
CA GLU A 16 -7.13 12.91 -8.66
C GLU A 16 -8.10 11.94 -9.35
N ASN A 17 -7.58 10.93 -10.06
CA ASN A 17 -8.41 9.94 -10.74
C ASN A 17 -9.24 9.11 -9.76
N MET A 18 -8.65 8.67 -8.63
CA MET A 18 -9.39 7.94 -7.59
C MET A 18 -10.48 8.79 -6.96
N MET A 19 -10.17 10.05 -6.63
CA MET A 19 -11.13 10.97 -6.05
C MET A 19 -12.29 11.26 -7.03
N LEU A 20 -12.02 11.46 -8.32
CA LEU A 20 -13.07 11.67 -9.33
C LEU A 20 -13.96 10.44 -9.52
N LYS A 21 -13.39 9.22 -9.51
CA LYS A 21 -14.17 7.98 -9.51
C LYS A 21 -15.10 7.93 -8.30
N VAL A 22 -14.60 8.19 -7.10
CA VAL A 22 -15.43 8.21 -5.88
C VAL A 22 -16.58 9.21 -6.01
N LEU A 23 -16.31 10.42 -6.50
CA LEU A 23 -17.35 11.43 -6.70
C LEU A 23 -18.45 10.96 -7.65
N PHE A 24 -18.09 10.40 -8.80
CA PHE A 24 -19.04 10.14 -9.88
C PHE A 24 -19.64 8.72 -9.90
N GLU A 25 -18.91 7.73 -9.38
CA GLU A 25 -19.26 6.31 -9.46
C GLU A 25 -19.72 5.77 -8.09
N HIS A 26 -19.24 6.34 -6.98
CA HIS A 26 -19.58 5.91 -5.62
C HIS A 26 -20.41 6.92 -4.81
N LYS A 27 -21.20 7.76 -5.50
CA LYS A 27 -22.10 8.77 -4.90
C LYS A 27 -21.39 9.81 -4.01
N GLY A 28 -20.07 9.94 -4.08
CA GLY A 28 -19.32 10.90 -3.26
C GLY A 28 -19.66 12.36 -3.58
N PHE A 29 -20.17 12.67 -4.78
CA PHE A 29 -20.45 14.05 -5.19
C PHE A 29 -21.44 14.77 -4.27
N SER A 30 -22.53 14.12 -3.86
CA SER A 30 -23.51 14.72 -2.93
C SER A 30 -23.00 14.81 -1.50
N GLU A 31 -22.02 13.97 -1.14
CA GLU A 31 -21.41 14.05 0.18
C GLU A 31 -20.50 15.28 0.27
N VAL A 32 -19.66 15.52 -0.74
CA VAL A 32 -18.74 16.66 -0.74
C VAL A 32 -19.41 17.98 -1.13
N PHE A 33 -20.20 18.01 -2.20
CA PHE A 33 -20.81 19.23 -2.74
C PHE A 33 -22.28 19.32 -2.33
N ARG A 34 -22.54 20.14 -1.31
CA ARG A 34 -23.89 20.48 -0.83
C ARG A 34 -24.54 21.50 -1.77
N GLU A 35 -25.75 21.93 -1.44
CA GLU A 35 -26.52 22.85 -2.29
C GLU A 35 -25.87 24.23 -2.42
N SER A 36 -25.30 24.75 -1.34
CA SER A 36 -24.76 26.11 -1.26
C SER A 36 -23.30 26.18 -0.76
N SER A 37 -22.61 25.05 -0.62
CA SER A 37 -21.21 24.99 -0.18
C SER A 37 -20.60 23.62 -0.55
N TRP A 38 -19.28 23.49 -0.39
CA TRP A 38 -18.63 22.18 -0.25
C TRP A 38 -18.29 21.91 1.22
N ARG A 39 -18.00 20.65 1.56
CA ARG A 39 -17.70 20.23 2.94
C ARG A 39 -16.25 20.47 3.38
N SER A 40 -15.32 20.55 2.43
CA SER A 40 -13.89 20.67 2.70
C SER A 40 -13.24 21.49 1.58
N ASP A 41 -12.51 22.51 2.00
CA ASP A 41 -11.71 23.37 1.12
C ASP A 41 -10.50 22.60 0.59
N GLU A 42 -9.97 21.65 1.37
CA GLU A 42 -8.88 20.76 0.98
C GLU A 42 -9.29 19.91 -0.23
N ILE A 43 -10.49 19.32 -0.20
CA ILE A 43 -11.02 18.55 -1.34
C ILE A 43 -11.28 19.47 -2.54
N ALA A 44 -11.82 20.67 -2.33
CA ALA A 44 -12.09 21.61 -3.41
C ALA A 44 -10.79 22.07 -4.09
N SER A 45 -9.79 22.42 -3.29
CA SER A 45 -8.45 22.82 -3.70
C SER A 45 -7.70 21.67 -4.40
N ALA A 46 -7.84 20.42 -3.93
CA ALA A 46 -7.30 19.24 -4.60
C ALA A 46 -7.74 19.12 -6.06
N PHE A 47 -9.01 19.44 -6.33
CA PHE A 47 -9.52 19.49 -7.70
C PHE A 47 -9.22 20.80 -8.45
N GLY A 48 -8.55 21.77 -7.81
CA GLY A 48 -8.29 23.09 -8.37
C GLY A 48 -9.57 23.87 -8.62
N LEU A 49 -10.60 23.71 -7.77
CA LEU A 49 -11.77 24.58 -7.83
C LEU A 49 -11.37 25.99 -7.36
N PRO A 50 -11.75 27.04 -8.10
CA PRO A 50 -11.47 28.42 -7.70
C PRO A 50 -12.32 28.81 -6.48
N GLU A 51 -11.75 29.52 -5.51
CA GLU A 51 -12.43 29.93 -4.26
C GLU A 51 -13.67 30.80 -4.55
N GLU A 52 -13.64 31.59 -5.62
CA GLU A 52 -14.78 32.42 -6.04
C GLU A 52 -16.04 31.61 -6.32
N LEU A 53 -15.88 30.33 -6.70
CA LEU A 53 -17.00 29.43 -6.96
C LEU A 53 -17.79 29.08 -5.70
N GLU A 54 -17.19 29.16 -4.51
CA GLU A 54 -17.86 28.79 -3.26
C GLU A 54 -19.10 29.66 -3.00
N ASN A 55 -19.05 30.92 -3.40
CA ASN A 55 -20.12 31.88 -3.22
C ASN A 55 -21.17 31.88 -4.37
N ASP A 56 -20.99 31.03 -5.39
CA ASP A 56 -21.89 30.99 -6.54
C ASP A 56 -23.17 30.20 -6.21
N LYS A 57 -24.34 30.78 -6.52
CA LYS A 57 -25.65 30.13 -6.32
C LYS A 57 -25.80 28.81 -7.09
N ASN A 58 -25.01 28.62 -8.15
CA ASN A 58 -24.97 27.41 -8.98
C ASN A 58 -23.71 26.57 -8.76
N LEU A 59 -22.97 26.77 -7.66
CA LEU A 59 -21.73 26.05 -7.29
C LEU A 59 -21.78 24.59 -7.68
N ARG A 60 -22.80 23.87 -7.20
CA ARG A 60 -22.93 22.43 -7.38
C ARG A 60 -22.99 22.03 -8.85
N THR A 61 -23.74 22.77 -9.66
CA THR A 61 -23.91 22.51 -11.09
C THR A 61 -22.63 22.83 -11.86
N VAL A 62 -21.99 23.95 -11.53
CA VAL A 62 -20.74 24.39 -12.17
C VAL A 62 -19.59 23.44 -11.83
N ALA A 63 -19.38 23.12 -10.55
CA ALA A 63 -18.38 22.16 -10.09
C ALA A 63 -18.58 20.80 -10.77
N ARG A 64 -19.82 20.29 -10.80
CA ARG A 64 -20.12 19.00 -11.45
C ARG A 64 -19.72 19.00 -12.92
N ARG A 65 -20.02 20.07 -13.65
CA ARG A 65 -19.68 20.18 -15.07
C ARG A 65 -18.17 20.20 -15.28
N LEU A 66 -17.46 21.06 -14.54
CA LEU A 66 -16.01 21.22 -14.64
C LEU A 66 -15.27 19.91 -14.30
N LEU A 67 -15.61 19.28 -13.17
CA LEU A 67 -14.98 18.04 -12.74
C LEU A 67 -15.31 16.86 -13.67
N LYS A 68 -16.52 16.81 -14.24
CA LYS A 68 -16.89 15.77 -15.21
C LYS A 68 -16.14 15.93 -16.53
N GLU A 69 -15.91 17.16 -16.98
CA GLU A 69 -15.05 17.43 -18.14
C GLU A 69 -13.60 17.01 -17.87
N ARG A 70 -13.06 17.30 -16.67
CA ARG A 70 -11.72 16.86 -16.28
C ARG A 70 -11.61 15.34 -16.22
N TYR A 71 -12.60 14.67 -15.62
CA TYR A 71 -12.61 13.22 -15.51
C TYR A 71 -12.56 12.53 -16.88
N LYS A 72 -13.33 13.04 -17.86
CA LYS A 72 -13.28 12.55 -19.25
C LYS A 72 -11.91 12.74 -19.92
N LYS A 73 -11.15 13.79 -19.56
CA LYS A 73 -9.80 14.01 -20.08
C LYS A 73 -8.81 13.01 -19.47
N LEU A 74 -8.87 12.82 -18.15
CA LEU A 74 -8.00 11.88 -17.43
C LEU A 74 -8.18 10.43 -17.90
N GLN A 75 -9.42 10.01 -18.20
CA GLN A 75 -9.69 8.68 -18.74
C GLN A 75 -9.02 8.42 -20.11
N LYS A 76 -8.65 9.47 -20.85
CA LYS A 76 -7.99 9.37 -22.16
C LYS A 76 -6.48 9.56 -22.10
N SER A 77 -5.96 10.08 -20.99
CA SER A 77 -4.53 10.26 -20.80
C SER A 77 -3.92 9.01 -20.17
N THR A 78 -2.84 8.50 -20.76
CA THR A 78 -1.95 7.58 -20.06
C THR A 78 -1.19 8.38 -19.02
N ALA A 79 -1.55 8.23 -17.75
CA ALA A 79 -0.87 8.95 -16.67
C ALA A 79 0.61 8.55 -16.65
N LEU A 80 1.51 9.53 -16.82
CA LEU A 80 2.91 9.35 -16.50
C LEU A 80 3.04 9.27 -14.99
N LEU A 81 3.92 8.40 -14.50
CA LEU A 81 4.28 8.37 -13.08
C LEU A 81 4.78 9.77 -12.69
N PRO A 82 4.14 10.45 -11.72
CA PRO A 82 4.62 11.73 -11.25
C PRO A 82 6.03 11.57 -10.70
N GLU A 83 6.97 12.42 -11.12
CA GLU A 83 8.35 12.42 -10.60
C GLU A 83 8.36 12.49 -9.07
N LEU A 84 7.37 13.18 -8.48
CA LEU A 84 7.17 13.31 -7.04
C LEU A 84 7.16 11.98 -6.28
N TRP A 85 6.57 10.93 -6.87
CA TRP A 85 6.39 9.64 -6.19
C TRP A 85 7.34 8.56 -6.69
N LYS A 86 8.28 8.90 -7.57
CA LYS A 86 9.16 7.92 -8.23
C LYS A 86 9.83 6.96 -7.23
N GLN A 87 10.45 7.50 -6.18
CA GLN A 87 11.12 6.68 -5.16
C GLN A 87 10.15 5.75 -4.43
N ALA A 88 8.96 6.25 -4.06
CA ALA A 88 7.93 5.44 -3.41
C ALA A 88 7.46 4.29 -4.31
N TYR A 89 7.32 4.51 -5.62
CA TYR A 89 6.97 3.47 -6.59
C TYR A 89 8.07 2.42 -6.76
N GLU A 90 9.34 2.84 -6.79
CA GLU A 90 10.49 1.91 -6.80
C GLU A 90 10.48 1.06 -5.52
N ASN A 91 10.26 1.68 -4.36
CA ASN A 91 10.20 0.98 -3.08
C ASN A 91 9.02 0.01 -2.97
N LEU A 92 7.85 0.39 -3.50
CA LEU A 92 6.68 -0.51 -3.60
C LEU A 92 7.02 -1.75 -4.44
N ALA A 93 7.73 -1.59 -5.55
CA ALA A 93 8.15 -2.70 -6.40
C ALA A 93 9.15 -3.61 -5.67
N THR A 94 10.17 -3.03 -5.06
CA THR A 94 11.17 -3.76 -4.26
C THR A 94 10.53 -4.53 -3.10
N LEU A 95 9.61 -3.89 -2.37
CA LEU A 95 8.89 -4.53 -1.27
C LEU A 95 7.98 -5.66 -1.77
N ALA A 96 7.34 -5.47 -2.93
CA ALA A 96 6.51 -6.48 -3.56
C ALA A 96 7.31 -7.73 -3.92
N GLU A 97 8.54 -7.56 -4.41
CA GLU A 97 9.46 -8.67 -4.70
C GLU A 97 9.88 -9.39 -3.41
N PHE A 98 10.35 -8.65 -2.40
CA PHE A 98 10.80 -9.25 -1.13
C PHE A 98 9.72 -10.07 -0.43
N LEU A 99 8.49 -9.56 -0.41
CA LEU A 99 7.37 -10.19 0.29
C LEU A 99 6.48 -11.04 -0.62
N GLN A 100 6.86 -11.16 -1.90
CA GLN A 100 6.11 -11.85 -2.95
C GLN A 100 4.64 -11.41 -2.98
N LEU A 101 4.40 -10.10 -2.93
CA LEU A 101 3.05 -9.53 -2.93
C LEU A 101 2.36 -9.85 -4.26
N ASN A 102 1.12 -10.32 -4.18
CA ASN A 102 0.32 -10.54 -5.39
C ASN A 102 -0.15 -9.20 -6.00
N PRO A 103 -0.62 -9.17 -7.26
CA PRO A 103 -1.03 -7.91 -7.91
C PRO A 103 -2.11 -7.11 -7.15
N VAL A 104 -3.00 -7.78 -6.43
CA VAL A 104 -4.04 -7.11 -5.64
C VAL A 104 -3.46 -6.47 -4.38
N GLU A 105 -2.56 -7.17 -3.70
CA GLU A 105 -1.82 -6.66 -2.53
C GLU A 105 -0.99 -5.43 -2.91
N GLN A 106 -0.31 -5.48 -4.06
CA GLN A 106 0.46 -4.34 -4.59
C GLN A 106 -0.42 -3.11 -4.86
N GLU A 107 -1.59 -3.31 -5.48
CA GLU A 107 -2.53 -2.23 -5.77
C GLU A 107 -3.15 -1.61 -4.51
N LEU A 108 -3.47 -2.44 -3.51
CA LEU A 108 -3.96 -1.96 -2.22
C LEU A 108 -2.89 -1.19 -1.46
N LEU A 109 -1.64 -1.66 -1.47
CA LEU A 109 -0.54 -0.97 -0.81
C LEU A 109 -0.21 0.36 -1.50
N ARG A 110 -0.24 0.39 -2.83
CA ARG A 110 -0.14 1.65 -3.61
C ARG A 110 -1.25 2.63 -3.24
N PHE A 111 -2.48 2.13 -3.10
CA PHE A 111 -3.61 2.95 -2.67
C PHE A 111 -3.41 3.49 -1.25
N ALA A 112 -2.98 2.66 -0.30
CA ALA A 112 -2.67 3.06 1.07
C ALA A 112 -1.58 4.14 1.13
N MET A 113 -0.54 4.01 0.31
CA MET A 113 0.51 5.03 0.18
C MET A 113 -0.06 6.40 -0.23
N HIS A 114 -0.90 6.43 -1.27
CA HIS A 114 -1.54 7.68 -1.72
C HIS A 114 -2.56 8.22 -0.71
N LEU A 115 -3.29 7.34 -0.04
CA LEU A 115 -4.24 7.70 1.02
C LEU A 115 -3.52 8.35 2.22
N ARG A 116 -2.30 7.90 2.52
CA ARG A 116 -1.44 8.47 3.58
C ARG A 116 -0.77 9.78 3.15
N SER A 117 -0.30 9.88 1.91
CA SER A 117 0.40 11.09 1.44
C SER A 117 -0.52 12.25 1.10
N GLU A 118 -1.73 11.98 0.60
CA GLU A 118 -2.58 13.00 0.01
C GLU A 118 -3.88 13.15 0.81
N GLY A 119 -3.84 14.00 1.85
CA GLY A 119 -4.91 14.16 2.84
C GLY A 119 -6.30 14.41 2.26
N ALA A 120 -6.41 15.17 1.16
CA ALA A 120 -7.68 15.41 0.50
C ALA A 120 -8.38 14.11 0.02
N MET A 121 -7.61 13.07 -0.31
CA MET A 121 -8.17 11.75 -0.62
C MET A 121 -8.70 11.07 0.63
N ARG A 122 -7.95 11.10 1.74
CA ARG A 122 -8.41 10.58 3.04
C ARG A 122 -9.72 11.26 3.46
N ASP A 123 -9.78 12.58 3.40
CA ASP A 123 -10.96 13.37 3.76
C ASP A 123 -12.17 13.00 2.90
N LEU A 124 -11.97 12.83 1.59
CA LEU A 124 -13.02 12.38 0.69
C LEU A 124 -13.61 11.02 1.10
N PHE A 125 -12.76 10.05 1.44
CA PHE A 125 -13.21 8.75 1.93
C PHE A 125 -13.88 8.85 3.31
N GLY A 126 -13.47 9.81 4.15
CA GLY A 126 -14.12 10.10 5.44
C GLY A 126 -15.52 10.66 5.33
N TYR A 127 -15.87 11.33 4.22
CA TYR A 127 -17.24 11.81 3.98
C TYR A 127 -18.17 10.76 3.37
N LEU A 128 -17.66 9.61 2.93
CA LEU A 128 -18.51 8.55 2.43
C LEU A 128 -19.35 7.94 3.56
N PRO A 129 -20.53 7.38 3.24
CA PRO A 129 -21.31 6.66 4.24
C PRO A 129 -20.52 5.51 4.85
N LYS A 130 -20.78 5.22 6.12
CA LYS A 130 -20.16 4.11 6.85
C LYS A 130 -20.14 2.82 6.03
N SER A 131 -19.01 2.14 6.09
CA SER A 131 -18.69 0.98 5.27
C SER A 131 -18.06 -0.10 6.13
N ASP A 132 -18.68 -1.28 6.12
CA ASP A 132 -18.08 -2.49 6.65
C ASP A 132 -17.08 -3.08 5.63
N LEU A 133 -16.39 -4.15 6.01
CA LEU A 133 -15.41 -4.82 5.15
C LEU A 133 -16.01 -5.23 3.79
N GLN A 134 -17.29 -5.63 3.74
CA GLN A 134 -17.93 -6.07 2.49
C GLN A 134 -18.12 -4.90 1.53
N ARG A 135 -18.64 -3.78 2.04
CA ARG A 135 -18.84 -2.56 1.27
C ARG A 135 -17.50 -1.92 0.86
N THR A 136 -16.52 -1.92 1.76
CA THR A 136 -15.14 -1.51 1.45
C THR A 136 -14.58 -2.37 0.33
N GLY A 137 -14.74 -3.70 0.38
CA GLY A 137 -14.31 -4.59 -0.67
C GLY A 137 -14.98 -4.34 -2.03
N GLU A 138 -16.25 -3.94 -2.06
CA GLU A 138 -16.96 -3.54 -3.29
C GLU A 138 -16.39 -2.26 -3.89
N ILE A 139 -16.23 -1.23 -3.07
CA ILE A 139 -15.68 0.06 -3.50
C ILE A 139 -14.26 -0.13 -4.05
N MET A 140 -13.41 -0.84 -3.31
CA MET A 140 -12.02 -1.06 -3.71
C MET A 140 -11.88 -1.94 -4.96
N ALA A 141 -12.75 -2.95 -5.12
CA ALA A 141 -12.78 -3.77 -6.33
C ALA A 141 -13.06 -2.93 -7.59
N ASP A 142 -14.01 -1.99 -7.50
CA ASP A 142 -14.37 -1.13 -8.62
C ASP A 142 -13.29 -0.06 -8.90
N LEU A 143 -12.82 0.62 -7.84
CA LEU A 143 -11.78 1.64 -7.95
C LEU A 143 -10.48 1.10 -8.56
N LEU A 144 -10.03 -0.06 -8.09
CA LEU A 144 -8.78 -0.69 -8.52
C LEU A 144 -8.96 -1.63 -9.72
N LYS A 145 -10.20 -1.89 -10.15
CA LYS A 145 -10.54 -2.88 -11.19
C LYS A 145 -9.99 -4.28 -10.88
N GLN A 146 -10.12 -4.70 -9.62
CA GLN A 146 -9.64 -5.99 -9.12
C GLN A 146 -10.80 -6.88 -8.65
N PRO A 147 -10.64 -8.21 -8.63
CA PRO A 147 -11.69 -9.10 -8.14
C PRO A 147 -12.02 -8.87 -6.66
N LYS A 148 -13.30 -8.65 -6.33
CA LYS A 148 -13.78 -8.40 -4.96
C LYS A 148 -13.33 -9.47 -3.96
N ASN A 149 -13.34 -10.75 -4.35
CA ASN A 149 -12.91 -11.84 -3.48
C ASN A 149 -11.43 -11.75 -3.11
N GLN A 150 -10.57 -11.33 -4.03
CA GLN A 150 -9.14 -11.15 -3.77
C GLN A 150 -8.89 -9.92 -2.90
N ILE A 151 -9.61 -8.82 -3.14
CA ILE A 151 -9.59 -7.62 -2.29
C ILE A 151 -9.97 -7.97 -0.86
N LEU A 152 -11.10 -8.66 -0.66
CA LEU A 152 -11.55 -9.08 0.67
C LEU A 152 -10.53 -10.00 1.36
N SER A 153 -9.88 -10.89 0.61
CA SER A 153 -8.83 -11.76 1.14
C SER A 153 -7.60 -10.97 1.59
N ALA A 154 -7.20 -9.95 0.83
CA ALA A 154 -6.06 -9.09 1.14
C ALA A 154 -6.34 -8.11 2.30
N LEU A 155 -7.59 -7.72 2.53
CA LEU A 155 -8.01 -6.83 3.63
C LEU A 155 -8.43 -7.55 4.91
N LYS A 156 -8.52 -8.89 4.89
CA LYS A 156 -8.91 -9.67 6.07
C LYS A 156 -7.82 -9.60 7.14
N LYS A 157 -8.20 -9.60 8.41
CA LYS A 157 -7.25 -9.69 9.53
C LYS A 157 -6.39 -10.96 9.40
N GLY A 158 -5.09 -10.82 9.60
CA GLY A 158 -4.09 -11.86 9.36
C GLY A 158 -3.77 -12.11 7.89
N SER A 159 -4.25 -11.28 6.96
CA SER A 159 -3.74 -11.27 5.59
C SER A 159 -2.27 -10.83 5.59
N LYS A 160 -1.59 -10.98 4.45
CA LYS A 160 -0.17 -10.64 4.35
C LYS A 160 0.11 -9.17 4.69
N LEU A 161 -0.70 -8.25 4.18
CA LEU A 161 -0.52 -6.81 4.42
C LEU A 161 -0.72 -6.44 5.89
N ASP A 162 -1.72 -7.06 6.55
CA ASP A 162 -2.03 -6.87 7.98
C ASP A 162 -0.98 -7.54 8.87
N ALA A 163 -0.61 -8.79 8.57
CA ALA A 163 0.34 -9.58 9.36
C ALA A 163 1.77 -9.01 9.34
N TYR A 164 2.15 -8.35 8.25
CA TYR A 164 3.42 -7.64 8.15
C TYR A 164 3.33 -6.18 8.60
N GLY A 165 2.17 -5.71 9.08
CA GLY A 165 1.98 -4.32 9.52
C GLY A 165 2.24 -3.28 8.43
N LEU A 166 2.02 -3.64 7.16
CA LEU A 166 2.13 -2.72 6.02
C LEU A 166 0.89 -1.85 5.88
N ILE A 167 -0.26 -2.42 6.25
CA ILE A 167 -1.49 -1.67 6.48
C ILE A 167 -1.90 -1.89 7.93
N ASP A 168 -2.42 -0.84 8.55
CA ASP A 168 -3.05 -0.92 9.86
C ASP A 168 -4.57 -0.92 9.73
N ARG A 169 -5.22 -1.42 10.77
CA ARG A 169 -6.67 -1.46 10.88
C ARG A 169 -7.09 -0.94 12.23
N ASP A 170 -7.98 0.04 12.20
CA ASP A 170 -8.62 0.51 13.41
C ASP A 170 -9.30 -0.62 14.18
N TYR A 171 -9.40 -0.46 15.49
CA TYR A 171 -10.04 -1.44 16.36
C TYR A 171 -11.51 -1.71 15.98
N ARG A 172 -12.20 -0.70 15.45
CA ARG A 172 -13.60 -0.77 14.97
C ARG A 172 -13.75 0.03 13.67
N PRO A 173 -13.28 -0.52 12.54
CA PRO A 173 -13.26 0.22 11.29
C PRO A 173 -14.69 0.37 10.78
N ASP A 174 -15.12 1.61 10.54
CA ASP A 174 -16.47 1.94 10.09
C ASP A 174 -16.51 2.78 8.81
N SER A 175 -15.34 3.10 8.27
CA SER A 175 -15.13 3.80 7.02
C SER A 175 -14.15 3.06 6.11
N VAL A 176 -14.12 3.40 4.81
CA VAL A 176 -13.26 2.70 3.82
C VAL A 176 -11.78 2.83 4.16
N HIS A 177 -11.36 4.02 4.58
CA HIS A 177 -9.96 4.33 4.85
C HIS A 177 -9.41 3.62 6.10
N ASP A 178 -10.26 3.35 7.11
CA ASP A 178 -9.92 2.62 8.34
C ASP A 178 -9.40 1.18 8.11
N TYR A 179 -9.57 0.61 6.90
CA TYR A 179 -9.07 -0.71 6.51
C TYR A 179 -7.73 -0.65 5.76
N LEU A 180 -7.23 0.56 5.47
CA LEU A 180 -6.19 0.84 4.49
C LEU A 180 -5.19 1.88 5.00
N ASP A 181 -5.18 2.15 6.30
CA ASP A 181 -4.21 3.07 6.89
C ASP A 181 -2.80 2.51 6.73
N TRP A 182 -1.83 3.40 6.51
CA TRP A 182 -0.44 3.00 6.39
C TRP A 182 0.06 2.47 7.73
N GLY A 183 0.61 1.26 7.74
CA GLY A 183 1.04 0.60 8.97
C GLY A 183 2.39 1.10 9.49
N GLU A 184 2.71 0.73 10.72
CA GLU A 184 3.87 1.24 11.45
C GLU A 184 5.19 0.51 11.13
N THR A 185 5.15 -0.59 10.37
CA THR A 185 6.37 -1.39 10.06
C THR A 185 7.39 -0.59 9.27
N LEU A 186 6.95 0.33 8.40
CA LEU A 186 7.81 1.16 7.58
C LEU A 186 7.52 2.63 7.88
N ASP A 187 8.54 3.37 8.29
CA ASP A 187 8.46 4.83 8.41
C ASP A 187 8.08 5.42 7.05
N PHE A 188 6.97 6.15 7.01
CA PHE A 188 6.41 6.64 5.76
C PHE A 188 7.31 7.68 5.08
N ASP A 189 7.91 8.58 5.86
CA ASP A 189 8.73 9.67 5.33
C ASP A 189 10.06 9.12 4.78
N GLU A 190 10.65 8.13 5.47
CA GLU A 190 11.80 7.38 4.95
C GLU A 190 11.40 6.58 3.71
N PHE A 191 10.26 5.89 3.72
CA PHE A 191 9.78 5.07 2.61
C PHE A 191 9.55 5.87 1.32
N VAL A 192 9.09 7.12 1.39
CA VAL A 192 8.88 7.92 0.16
C VAL A 192 10.12 8.68 -0.31
N THR A 193 11.16 8.80 0.53
CA THR A 193 12.35 9.61 0.21
C THR A 193 13.64 8.82 0.05
N GLN A 194 13.77 7.65 0.66
CA GLN A 194 15.00 6.84 0.67
C GLN A 194 14.78 5.52 -0.06
N PRO A 195 15.77 4.99 -0.81
CA PRO A 195 15.69 3.67 -1.41
C PRO A 195 15.54 2.55 -0.37
N LEU A 196 14.51 1.73 -0.54
CA LEU A 196 14.30 0.55 0.27
C LEU A 196 15.35 -0.52 -0.10
N ASN A 197 16.02 -1.06 0.91
CA ASN A 197 16.96 -2.16 0.74
C ASN A 197 16.82 -3.14 1.92
N GLU A 198 17.42 -4.32 1.78
CA GLU A 198 17.33 -5.40 2.76
C GLU A 198 17.73 -4.96 4.17
N ASN A 199 18.74 -4.08 4.31
CA ASN A 199 19.20 -3.63 5.62
C ASN A 199 18.16 -2.74 6.31
N VAL A 200 17.40 -1.93 5.56
CA VAL A 200 16.31 -1.10 6.11
C VAL A 200 15.19 -2.00 6.62
N LEU A 201 14.80 -3.02 5.84
CA LEU A 201 13.79 -4.02 6.24
C LEU A 201 14.22 -4.84 7.45
N LEU A 202 15.49 -5.23 7.52
CA LEU A 202 16.02 -5.94 8.68
C LEU A 202 16.06 -5.04 9.90
N LYS A 203 16.45 -3.77 9.76
CA LYS A 203 16.51 -2.81 10.87
C LYS A 203 15.13 -2.51 11.45
N SER A 204 14.06 -2.48 10.65
CA SER A 204 12.69 -2.34 11.16
C SER A 204 12.18 -3.59 11.89
N CYS A 205 12.75 -4.76 11.59
CA CYS A 205 12.31 -6.05 12.11
C CYS A 205 13.26 -6.68 13.15
N THR A 206 14.43 -6.08 13.40
CA THR A 206 15.46 -6.63 14.28
C THR A 206 16.01 -5.57 15.23
N GLU A 207 16.16 -5.94 16.49
CA GLU A 207 16.99 -5.18 17.41
C GLU A 207 18.46 -5.49 17.11
N VAL A 208 19.31 -4.46 17.11
CA VAL A 208 20.76 -4.67 17.03
C VAL A 208 21.17 -5.46 18.27
N ALA A 209 21.49 -6.74 18.08
CA ALA A 209 22.01 -7.57 19.15
C ALA A 209 23.23 -6.88 19.76
N GLN A 210 23.23 -6.68 21.08
CA GLN A 210 24.39 -6.15 21.76
C GLN A 210 25.59 -7.07 21.49
N VAL A 211 26.79 -6.48 21.38
CA VAL A 211 28.03 -7.24 21.21
C VAL A 211 28.06 -8.31 22.30
N PRO A 212 28.12 -9.60 21.96
CA PRO A 212 28.04 -10.66 22.95
C PRO A 212 29.21 -10.49 23.93
N SER A 213 28.89 -10.34 25.20
CA SER A 213 29.87 -10.23 26.27
C SER A 213 30.49 -11.58 26.65
N LEU A 214 29.77 -12.66 26.35
CA LEU A 214 30.17 -14.02 26.64
C LEU A 214 31.14 -14.53 25.57
N GLN A 215 32.27 -15.07 26.03
CA GLN A 215 33.26 -15.77 25.23
C GLN A 215 32.91 -17.26 25.14
N LEU A 216 33.50 -17.95 24.16
CA LEU A 216 33.31 -19.40 24.00
C LEU A 216 33.65 -20.19 25.28
N ASP A 217 34.60 -19.70 26.06
CA ASP A 217 35.05 -20.33 27.30
C ASP A 217 33.99 -20.26 28.41
N ASP A 218 33.07 -19.28 28.37
CA ASP A 218 31.95 -19.18 29.31
C ASP A 218 30.94 -20.33 29.12
N PHE A 219 31.02 -21.03 27.99
CA PHE A 219 30.18 -22.17 27.63
C PHE A 219 30.87 -23.53 27.84
N ALA A 220 31.96 -23.60 28.62
CA ALA A 220 32.68 -24.86 28.89
C ALA A 220 31.76 -25.99 29.40
N HIS A 221 30.70 -25.66 30.14
CA HIS A 221 29.71 -26.61 30.66
C HIS A 221 28.86 -27.31 29.58
N ILE A 222 28.77 -26.75 28.37
CA ILE A 222 28.08 -27.38 27.21
C ILE A 222 29.05 -27.92 26.15
N ALA A 223 30.36 -27.95 26.42
CA ALA A 223 31.37 -28.39 25.45
C ALA A 223 31.09 -29.79 24.89
N GLY A 224 30.69 -30.75 25.75
CA GLY A 224 30.34 -32.10 25.32
C GLY A 224 29.09 -32.16 24.42
N MET A 225 28.11 -31.27 24.65
CA MET A 225 26.91 -31.18 23.81
C MET A 225 27.23 -30.57 22.45
N LYS A 226 28.12 -29.57 22.41
CA LYS A 226 28.66 -28.99 21.16
C LYS A 226 29.41 -30.05 20.35
N GLU A 227 30.31 -30.82 20.96
CA GLU A 227 31.02 -31.92 20.28
C GLU A 227 30.08 -32.98 19.72
N MET A 228 29.05 -33.34 20.50
CA MET A 228 28.02 -34.28 20.05
C MET A 228 27.27 -33.73 18.83
N MET A 229 26.79 -32.49 18.88
CA MET A 229 26.10 -31.84 17.75
C MET A 229 26.99 -31.75 16.51
N LEU A 230 28.26 -31.34 16.66
CA LEU A 230 29.22 -31.29 15.56
C LEU A 230 29.46 -32.67 14.95
N THR A 231 29.51 -33.72 15.77
CA THR A 231 29.63 -35.10 15.30
C THR A 231 28.40 -35.52 14.49
N TYR A 232 27.19 -35.18 14.94
CA TYR A 232 25.96 -35.44 14.21
C TYR A 232 25.88 -34.65 12.91
N PHE A 233 26.29 -33.38 12.91
CA PHE A 233 26.37 -32.56 11.71
C PHE A 233 27.35 -33.13 10.69
N ALA A 234 28.55 -33.53 11.12
CA ALA A 234 29.56 -34.14 10.25
C ALA A 234 29.11 -35.50 9.68
N LYS A 235 28.36 -36.29 10.47
CA LYS A 235 27.72 -37.51 9.96
C LYS A 235 26.66 -37.17 8.93
N GLY A 236 25.79 -36.20 9.21
CA GLY A 236 24.76 -35.73 8.28
C GLY A 236 25.34 -35.34 6.92
N THR A 237 26.41 -34.52 6.92
CA THR A 237 27.06 -34.04 5.68
C THR A 237 27.77 -35.14 4.89
N LYS A 238 28.44 -36.09 5.57
CA LYS A 238 29.00 -37.30 4.93
C LYS A 238 27.93 -38.18 4.29
N THR A 239 26.82 -38.41 4.99
CA THR A 239 25.75 -39.30 4.50
C THR A 239 25.00 -38.70 3.30
N SER A 240 24.98 -37.37 3.16
CA SER A 240 24.46 -36.69 1.96
C SER A 240 25.46 -36.69 0.80
N SER A 241 26.76 -36.61 1.06
CA SER A 241 27.83 -36.72 0.05
C SER A 241 27.87 -38.13 -0.56
N GLU A 242 27.86 -39.18 0.27
CA GLU A 242 27.90 -40.57 -0.18
C GLU A 242 26.63 -40.97 -0.96
N ARG A 243 25.47 -40.42 -0.59
CA ARG A 243 24.21 -40.60 -1.35
C ARG A 243 24.21 -39.90 -2.71
N CYS A 244 24.81 -38.72 -2.82
CA CYS A 244 24.99 -38.04 -4.11
C CYS A 244 25.96 -38.79 -5.04
N GLU A 245 27.08 -39.29 -4.51
CA GLU A 245 28.03 -40.10 -5.30
C GLU A 245 27.41 -41.42 -5.77
N SER A 246 26.65 -42.09 -4.90
CA SER A 246 25.95 -43.34 -5.23
C SER A 246 24.86 -43.14 -6.29
N PHE A 247 24.15 -42.00 -6.26
CA PHE A 247 23.16 -41.63 -7.27
C PHE A 247 23.81 -41.31 -8.62
N ASN A 248 24.92 -40.56 -8.63
CA ASN A 248 25.68 -40.26 -9.85
C ASN A 248 26.29 -41.53 -10.49
N LEU A 249 26.80 -42.47 -9.69
CA LEU A 249 27.29 -43.78 -10.14
C LEU A 249 26.17 -44.67 -10.71
N TRP A 250 24.95 -44.58 -10.16
CA TRP A 250 23.78 -45.29 -10.69
C TRP A 250 23.31 -44.73 -12.03
N CYS A 251 23.25 -43.39 -12.17
CA CYS A 251 22.92 -42.72 -13.43
C CYS A 251 23.95 -43.00 -14.53
N ALA A 252 25.25 -43.03 -14.22
CA ALA A 252 26.32 -43.33 -15.18
C ALA A 252 26.36 -44.79 -15.65
N ARG A 253 25.66 -45.71 -14.97
CA ARG A 253 25.52 -47.13 -15.38
C ARG A 253 24.27 -47.41 -16.23
N HIS A 254 23.35 -46.44 -16.32
CA HIS A 254 22.05 -46.60 -17.01
C HIS A 254 21.90 -45.65 -18.21
N TRP A 255 23.01 -45.11 -18.70
CA TRP A 255 23.19 -44.41 -19.97
C TRP A 255 24.43 -44.98 -20.66
#